data_AF-A0A7C3U492-F1
#
_entry.id   AF-A0A7C3U492-F1
#
_cell.length_a   1.000
_cell.length_b   1.000
_cell.length_c   1.000
_cell.angle_alpha   90.00
_cell.angle_beta   90.00
_cell.angle_gamma   90.00
#
_symmetry.space_group_name_H-M   'P 1'
#
loop_
_entity.id
_entity.type
_entity.pdbx_description
1 polymer ?
#
loop_
_entity_poly.entity_id
_entity_poly.type
_entity_poly.pdbx_seq_one_letter_code
_entity_poly.pdbx_strand_id
1 'polypeptide(L)'
;MLEMWHPKLVDRSWRVLNTLRGFADFVVIGGWGVFLWARKLKSRDIDIYIDQDNFYVLQRRCADEGVHIKRNPRLRKFEAVLEGVEIDIYTPFMCNLVVPCQDVMTGEMTSTVEGFMVAIPEVLLLLKAQAAKERWGSEKGFKDRVDIISLLSFVDLKFDVLEKLVKKYDRANEITKVLMRVLRESRREYRLLGLSYERDGSRLLRALERRFG
;
A
#
# COMPACT_ATOMS: atom_id res chain seq x y z
N MET A 1 -21.77 -8.61 5.38
CA MET A 1 -20.62 -8.06 4.62
C MET A 1 -20.26 -6.76 5.32
N LEU A 2 -19.02 -6.58 5.78
CA LEU A 2 -18.62 -5.39 6.57
C LEU A 2 -19.10 -4.10 5.86
N GLU A 3 -19.78 -3.21 6.58
CA GLU A 3 -20.20 -1.87 6.10
C GLU A 3 -19.05 -1.12 5.40
N MET A 4 -17.81 -1.49 5.72
CA MET A 4 -16.57 -1.03 5.11
C MET A 4 -16.31 -1.38 3.63
N TRP A 5 -17.21 -2.07 2.93
CA TRP A 5 -17.03 -2.40 1.50
C TRP A 5 -18.19 -2.01 0.61
N HIS A 6 -18.99 -1.03 1.03
CA HIS A 6 -20.10 -0.54 0.21
C HIS A 6 -19.61 -0.15 -1.20
N PRO A 7 -20.10 -0.80 -2.29
CA PRO A 7 -19.59 -0.65 -3.64
C PRO A 7 -19.49 0.81 -4.09
N LYS A 8 -20.51 1.61 -3.79
CA LYS A 8 -20.54 3.06 -4.09
C LYS A 8 -19.33 3.85 -3.57
N LEU A 9 -18.78 3.51 -2.40
CA LEU A 9 -17.64 4.25 -1.83
C LEU A 9 -16.34 3.89 -2.57
N VAL A 10 -16.20 2.63 -2.93
CA VAL A 10 -15.04 2.13 -3.66
C VAL A 10 -15.03 2.60 -5.11
N ASP A 11 -16.19 2.63 -5.78
CA ASP A 11 -16.29 3.15 -7.14
C ASP A 11 -16.04 4.65 -7.19
N ARG A 12 -16.45 5.39 -6.15
CA ARG A 12 -16.08 6.81 -6.01
C ARG A 12 -14.58 6.99 -5.84
N SER A 13 -13.96 6.22 -4.95
CA SER A 13 -12.50 6.24 -4.75
C SER A 13 -11.74 5.94 -6.05
N TRP A 14 -12.22 4.99 -6.86
CA TRP A 14 -11.64 4.72 -8.17
C TRP A 14 -11.75 5.90 -9.13
N ARG A 15 -12.90 6.59 -9.17
CA ARG A 15 -13.06 7.80 -9.99
C ARG A 15 -12.10 8.90 -9.55
N VAL A 16 -12.01 9.17 -8.24
CA VAL A 16 -11.07 10.15 -7.69
C VAL A 16 -9.64 9.82 -8.06
N LEU A 17 -9.22 8.55 -7.97
CA LEU A 17 -7.88 8.13 -8.39
C LEU A 17 -7.61 8.42 -9.87
N ASN A 18 -8.60 8.21 -10.75
CA ASN A 18 -8.49 8.56 -12.17
C ASN A 18 -8.43 10.08 -12.40
N THR A 19 -9.21 10.86 -11.65
CA THR A 19 -9.16 12.34 -11.68
C THR A 19 -7.77 12.83 -11.30
N LEU A 20 -7.22 12.33 -10.19
CA LEU A 20 -5.87 12.70 -9.73
C LEU A 20 -4.81 12.41 -10.79
N ARG A 21 -4.91 11.27 -11.51
CA ARG A 21 -3.99 10.93 -12.61
C ARG A 21 -3.98 11.99 -13.72
N GLY A 22 -5.07 12.75 -13.90
CA GLY A 22 -5.13 13.89 -14.83
C GLY A 22 -4.54 15.19 -14.28
N PHE A 23 -4.17 15.24 -13.00
CA PHE A 23 -3.63 16.43 -12.34
C PHE A 23 -2.11 16.43 -12.35
N ALA A 24 -1.47 15.32 -12.00
CA ALA A 24 -0.01 15.19 -11.89
C ALA A 24 0.43 13.73 -12.03
N ASP A 25 1.72 13.52 -12.27
CA ASP A 25 2.32 12.18 -12.23
C ASP A 25 2.63 11.79 -10.79
N PHE A 26 2.28 10.55 -10.42
CA PHE A 26 2.53 9.98 -9.10
C PHE A 26 2.58 8.46 -9.16
N VAL A 27 3.13 7.86 -8.11
CA VAL A 27 3.15 6.42 -7.90
C VAL A 27 2.05 6.03 -6.91
N VAL A 28 1.17 5.13 -7.35
CA VAL A 28 0.12 4.56 -6.50
C VAL A 28 0.74 3.57 -5.51
N ILE A 29 0.42 3.74 -4.23
CA ILE A 29 0.77 2.80 -3.16
C ILE A 29 -0.50 2.34 -2.42
N GLY A 30 -0.35 1.81 -1.20
CA GLY A 30 -1.48 1.53 -0.32
C GLY A 30 -2.47 0.50 -0.86
N GLY A 31 -3.76 0.68 -0.52
CA GLY A 31 -4.81 -0.29 -0.87
C GLY A 31 -5.06 -0.41 -2.38
N TRP A 32 -5.05 0.72 -3.10
CA TRP A 32 -5.22 0.71 -4.56
C TRP A 32 -4.03 0.08 -5.28
N GLY A 33 -2.79 0.33 -4.83
CA GLY A 33 -1.61 -0.33 -5.38
C GLY A 33 -1.69 -1.85 -5.24
N VAL A 34 -2.12 -2.35 -4.07
CA VAL A 34 -2.33 -3.80 -3.87
C VAL A 34 -3.44 -4.34 -4.77
N PHE A 35 -4.56 -3.62 -4.92
CA PHE A 35 -5.64 -4.05 -5.81
C PHE A 35 -5.18 -4.16 -7.27
N LEU A 36 -4.39 -3.19 -7.75
CA LEU A 36 -3.90 -3.18 -9.13
C LEU A 36 -3.07 -4.43 -9.46
N TRP A 37 -2.29 -4.92 -8.49
CA TRP A 37 -1.51 -6.15 -8.62
C TRP A 37 -2.31 -7.42 -8.36
N ALA A 38 -2.99 -7.52 -7.21
CA ALA A 38 -3.57 -8.78 -6.73
C ALA A 38 -5.03 -9.02 -7.13
N ARG A 39 -5.76 -7.96 -7.53
CA ARG A 39 -7.18 -8.00 -7.93
C ARG A 39 -8.12 -8.64 -6.90
N LYS A 40 -7.81 -8.52 -5.61
CA LYS A 40 -8.63 -9.08 -4.52
C LYS A 40 -9.53 -8.06 -3.87
N LEU A 41 -8.93 -7.05 -3.25
CA LEU A 41 -9.64 -6.16 -2.36
C LEU A 41 -9.34 -4.71 -2.76
N LYS A 42 -10.37 -3.99 -3.23
CA LYS A 42 -10.26 -2.59 -3.65
C LYS A 42 -9.90 -1.66 -2.47
N SER A 43 -9.88 -0.34 -2.65
CA SER A 43 -9.65 0.61 -1.53
C SER A 43 -10.69 1.72 -1.52
N ARG A 44 -10.78 2.40 -0.38
CA ARG A 44 -11.57 3.63 -0.19
C ARG A 44 -10.66 4.84 -0.13
N ASP A 45 -9.54 4.69 0.56
CA ASP A 45 -8.51 5.70 0.69
C ASP A 45 -7.53 5.55 -0.47
N ILE A 46 -6.97 6.69 -0.92
CA ILE A 46 -5.93 6.75 -1.95
C ILE A 46 -4.62 7.10 -1.26
N ASP A 47 -3.58 6.34 -1.54
CA ASP A 47 -2.24 6.58 -1.02
C ASP A 47 -1.30 6.77 -2.22
N ILE A 48 -0.56 7.89 -2.27
CA ILE A 48 0.36 8.19 -3.37
C ILE A 48 1.73 8.65 -2.90
N TYR A 49 2.74 8.29 -3.68
CA TYR A 49 4.08 8.86 -3.66
C TYR A 49 4.20 9.85 -4.82
N ILE A 50 4.72 11.04 -4.54
CA ILE A 50 4.83 12.11 -5.53
C ILE A 50 6.12 12.89 -5.32
N ASP A 51 6.84 13.20 -6.40
CA ASP A 51 8.03 14.04 -6.33
C ASP A 51 7.66 15.51 -6.04
N GLN A 52 8.68 16.35 -5.86
CA GLN A 52 8.49 17.74 -5.50
C GLN A 52 7.81 18.56 -6.61
N ASP A 53 8.18 18.35 -7.87
CA ASP A 53 7.65 19.13 -8.99
C ASP A 53 6.17 18.80 -9.23
N ASN A 54 5.87 17.51 -9.28
CA ASN A 54 4.50 16.99 -9.41
C ASN A 54 3.64 17.35 -8.20
N PHE A 55 4.19 17.43 -6.99
CA PHE A 55 3.46 17.89 -5.81
C PHE A 55 2.95 19.33 -5.97
N TYR A 56 3.76 20.25 -6.51
CA TYR A 56 3.32 21.63 -6.76
C TYR A 56 2.31 21.73 -7.90
N VAL A 57 2.39 20.85 -8.89
CA VAL A 57 1.34 20.74 -9.94
C VAL A 57 0.04 20.26 -9.31
N LEU A 58 0.08 19.16 -8.55
CA LEU A 58 -1.07 18.61 -7.85
C LEU A 58 -1.72 19.65 -6.93
N GLN A 59 -0.92 20.40 -6.17
CA GLN A 59 -1.44 21.43 -5.26
C GLN A 59 -2.20 22.53 -6.01
N ARG A 60 -1.69 22.99 -7.16
CA ARG A 60 -2.37 23.98 -8.00
C ARG A 60 -3.69 23.43 -8.57
N ARG A 61 -3.65 22.23 -9.17
CA ARG A 61 -4.84 21.60 -9.75
C ARG A 61 -5.91 21.29 -8.72
N CYS A 62 -5.52 20.83 -7.53
CA CYS A 62 -6.45 20.66 -6.41
C CYS A 62 -7.08 21.99 -5.99
N ALA A 63 -6.30 23.08 -5.93
CA ALA A 63 -6.84 24.40 -5.58
C ALA A 63 -7.85 24.91 -6.62
N ASP A 64 -7.63 24.68 -7.91
CA ASP A 64 -8.57 25.00 -8.99
C ASP A 64 -9.92 24.28 -8.82
N GLU A 65 -9.90 23.08 -8.24
CA GLU A 65 -11.07 22.26 -7.91
C GLU A 65 -11.64 22.54 -6.51
N GLY A 66 -11.13 23.57 -5.81
CA GLY A 66 -11.53 23.89 -4.44
C GLY A 66 -11.04 22.90 -3.38
N VAL A 67 -10.16 21.96 -3.73
CA VAL A 67 -9.59 20.96 -2.82
C VAL A 67 -8.36 21.51 -2.10
N HIS A 68 -8.38 21.44 -0.77
CA HIS A 68 -7.29 21.95 0.06
C HIS A 68 -6.37 20.80 0.50
N ILE A 69 -5.10 20.87 0.12
CA ILE A 69 -4.06 19.94 0.61
C ILE A 69 -3.55 20.46 1.95
N LYS A 70 -3.73 19.66 3.01
CA LYS A 70 -3.31 19.97 4.38
C LYS A 70 -2.04 19.21 4.73
N ARG A 71 -1.11 19.87 5.42
CA ARG A 71 0.07 19.24 5.99
C ARG A 71 -0.27 18.54 7.31
N ASN A 72 0.19 17.30 7.49
CA ASN A 72 0.10 16.56 8.75
C ASN A 72 1.50 16.22 9.30
N PRO A 73 2.12 17.10 10.11
CA PRO A 73 3.48 16.90 10.62
C PRO A 73 3.65 15.65 11.48
N ARG A 74 2.61 15.28 12.23
CA ARG A 74 2.63 14.10 13.12
C ARG A 74 2.76 12.81 12.32
N LEU A 75 2.01 12.67 11.24
CA LEU A 75 2.04 11.48 10.38
C LEU A 75 3.06 11.60 9.23
N ARG A 76 3.75 12.74 9.13
CA ARG A 76 4.70 13.09 8.05
C ARG A 76 4.14 12.76 6.66
N LYS A 77 2.95 13.29 6.38
CA LYS A 77 2.31 13.27 5.06
C LYS A 77 1.51 14.53 4.82
N PHE A 78 1.08 14.73 3.59
CA PHE A 78 -0.01 15.65 3.25
C PHE A 78 -1.30 14.85 3.07
N GLU A 79 -2.43 15.51 3.31
CA GLU A 79 -3.76 14.92 3.27
C GLU A 79 -4.69 15.83 2.48
N ALA A 80 -5.56 15.24 1.67
CA ALA A 80 -6.63 15.95 0.98
C ALA A 80 -7.91 15.14 1.01
N VAL A 81 -9.04 15.81 0.81
CA VAL A 81 -10.34 15.16 0.64
C VAL A 81 -10.98 15.67 -0.64
N LEU A 82 -11.20 14.77 -1.60
CA LEU A 82 -11.88 15.08 -2.87
C LEU A 82 -13.09 14.15 -3.01
N GLU A 83 -14.28 14.72 -3.22
CA GLU A 83 -15.56 13.98 -3.24
C GLU A 83 -15.82 13.08 -2.01
N GLY A 84 -15.24 13.43 -0.86
CA GLY A 84 -15.32 12.62 0.37
C GLY A 84 -14.40 11.38 0.37
N VAL A 85 -13.42 11.32 -0.52
CA VAL A 85 -12.36 10.31 -0.55
C VAL A 85 -11.10 10.88 0.11
N GLU A 86 -10.56 10.18 1.09
CA GLU A 86 -9.30 10.52 1.75
C GLU A 86 -8.12 10.21 0.83
N ILE A 87 -7.21 11.17 0.68
CA ILE A 87 -6.00 11.07 -0.15
C ILE A 87 -4.79 11.35 0.74
N ASP A 88 -3.97 10.33 0.95
CA ASP A 88 -2.69 10.38 1.64
C ASP A 88 -1.56 10.58 0.64
N ILE A 89 -0.82 11.68 0.80
CA ILE A 89 0.18 12.15 -0.15
C ILE A 89 1.54 12.20 0.56
N TYR A 90 2.46 11.35 0.13
CA TYR A 90 3.82 11.32 0.67
C TYR A 90 4.80 11.90 -0.36
N THR A 91 5.71 12.74 0.13
CA THR A 91 6.73 13.42 -0.69
C THR A 91 8.14 13.11 -0.19
N PRO A 92 9.21 13.36 -0.96
CA PRO A 92 10.58 13.15 -0.52
C PRO A 92 10.93 13.87 0.80
N PHE A 93 10.33 15.04 1.03
CA PHE A 93 10.55 15.86 2.24
C PHE A 93 9.51 15.62 3.35
N MET A 94 8.51 14.76 3.10
CA MET A 94 7.45 14.46 4.06
C MET A 94 6.97 13.03 3.90
N CYS A 95 7.71 12.10 4.51
CA CYS A 95 7.44 10.67 4.49
C CYS A 95 7.98 9.99 5.77
N ASN A 96 7.17 9.15 6.41
CA ASN A 96 7.60 8.26 7.52
C ASN A 96 7.43 6.78 7.19
N LEU A 97 7.32 6.45 5.91
CA LEU A 97 7.14 5.07 5.48
C LEU A 97 8.47 4.34 5.39
N VAL A 98 8.43 3.03 5.63
CA VAL A 98 9.62 2.16 5.73
C VAL A 98 10.44 2.14 4.43
N VAL A 99 9.78 2.24 3.28
CA VAL A 99 10.44 2.50 1.99
C VAL A 99 10.21 3.96 1.64
N PRO A 100 11.22 4.85 1.70
CA PRO A 100 11.04 6.27 1.47
C PRO A 100 10.51 6.61 0.06
N CYS A 101 9.71 7.67 -0.04
CA CYS A 101 9.22 8.17 -1.33
C CYS A 101 10.34 8.40 -2.34
N GLN A 102 11.45 9.03 -1.91
CA GLN A 102 12.58 9.32 -2.78
C GLN A 102 13.16 8.06 -3.45
N ASP A 103 13.25 6.96 -2.71
CA ASP A 103 13.84 5.71 -3.19
C ASP A 103 12.93 4.98 -4.19
N VAL A 104 11.61 5.19 -4.11
CA VAL A 104 10.68 4.61 -5.08
C VAL A 104 10.65 5.41 -6.38
N MET A 105 10.76 6.74 -6.28
CA MET A 105 10.71 7.64 -7.44
C MET A 105 11.94 7.55 -8.35
N THR A 106 13.01 6.84 -7.98
CA THR A 106 14.19 6.63 -8.86
C THR A 106 13.98 5.60 -9.96
N GLY A 107 12.79 5.01 -10.07
CA GLY A 107 12.31 4.26 -11.25
C GLY A 107 12.48 2.74 -11.19
N GLU A 108 13.39 2.19 -10.38
CA GLU A 108 13.59 0.74 -10.28
C GLU A 108 12.54 0.02 -9.42
N MET A 109 11.74 0.78 -8.67
CA MET A 109 10.74 0.25 -7.72
C MET A 109 9.30 0.53 -8.14
N THR A 110 9.07 0.80 -9.43
CA THR A 110 7.74 1.06 -9.98
C THR A 110 7.49 0.21 -11.22
N SER A 111 6.21 0.03 -11.56
CA SER A 111 5.77 -0.56 -12.82
C SER A 111 4.49 0.12 -13.27
N THR A 112 4.24 0.11 -14.58
CA THR A 112 2.94 0.53 -15.12
C THR A 112 1.96 -0.64 -15.04
N VAL A 113 0.82 -0.44 -14.38
CA VAL A 113 -0.27 -1.42 -14.27
C VAL A 113 -1.58 -0.72 -14.60
N GLU A 114 -2.26 -1.16 -15.66
CA GLU A 114 -3.51 -0.53 -16.15
C GLU A 114 -3.41 1.00 -16.36
N GLY A 115 -2.24 1.46 -16.84
CA GLY A 115 -1.99 2.89 -17.08
C GLY A 115 -1.78 3.72 -15.82
N PHE A 116 -1.59 3.09 -14.65
CA PHE A 116 -1.09 3.75 -13.44
C PHE A 116 0.36 3.36 -13.21
N MET A 117 1.19 4.32 -12.78
CA MET A 117 2.47 3.99 -12.17
C MET A 117 2.20 3.49 -10.74
N VAL A 118 2.66 2.29 -10.42
CA VAL A 118 2.39 1.62 -9.14
C VAL A 118 3.71 1.16 -8.55
N ALA A 119 3.88 1.27 -7.24
CA ALA A 119 5.02 0.65 -6.57
C ALA A 119 5.02 -0.86 -6.80
N ILE A 120 6.21 -1.45 -6.95
CA ILE A 120 6.33 -2.90 -7.12
C ILE A 120 5.77 -3.65 -5.91
N PRO A 121 5.30 -4.89 -6.09
CA PRO A 121 4.65 -5.67 -5.05
C PRO A 121 5.49 -5.81 -3.76
N GLU A 122 6.81 -5.91 -3.88
CA GLU A 122 7.74 -6.04 -2.76
C GLU A 122 7.78 -4.77 -1.90
N VAL A 123 7.72 -3.59 -2.53
CA VAL A 123 7.60 -2.32 -1.80
C VAL A 123 6.25 -2.26 -1.09
N LEU A 124 5.16 -2.58 -1.79
CA LEU A 124 3.81 -2.60 -1.19
C LEU A 124 3.74 -3.56 0.00
N LEU A 125 4.44 -4.70 -0.07
CA LEU A 125 4.49 -5.69 1.01
C LEU A 125 5.13 -5.09 2.29
N LEU A 126 6.27 -4.41 2.15
CA LEU A 126 6.94 -3.73 3.26
C LEU A 126 6.06 -2.63 3.86
N LEU A 127 5.44 -1.80 3.01
CA LEU A 127 4.55 -0.72 3.45
C LEU A 127 3.34 -1.27 4.20
N LYS A 128 2.73 -2.36 3.72
CA LYS A 128 1.58 -2.99 4.37
C LYS A 128 1.97 -3.66 5.69
N ALA A 129 3.16 -4.23 5.78
CA ALA A 129 3.65 -4.80 7.04
C ALA A 129 3.95 -3.71 8.09
N GLN A 130 4.48 -2.55 7.70
CA GLN A 130 4.56 -1.40 8.61
C GLN A 130 3.18 -0.99 9.13
N ALA A 131 2.20 -0.82 8.23
CA ALA A 131 0.84 -0.45 8.63
C ALA A 131 0.22 -1.52 9.56
N ALA A 132 0.34 -2.81 9.23
CA ALA A 132 -0.16 -3.89 10.07
C ALA A 132 0.46 -3.90 11.47
N LYS A 133 1.75 -3.55 11.60
CA LYS A 133 2.46 -3.41 12.88
C LYS A 133 1.78 -2.35 13.76
N GLU A 134 1.53 -1.17 13.19
CA GLU A 134 1.04 0.00 13.91
C GLU A 134 -0.44 -0.15 14.32
N ARG A 135 -1.23 -0.90 13.55
CA ARG A 135 -2.69 -0.96 13.73
C ARG A 135 -3.26 -2.38 13.82
N TRP A 136 -2.48 -3.35 14.32
CA TRP A 136 -2.80 -4.78 14.37
C TRP A 136 -4.22 -5.10 14.88
N GLY A 137 -4.66 -4.49 15.98
CA GLY A 137 -5.96 -4.78 16.59
C GLY A 137 -7.16 -4.12 15.92
N SER A 138 -6.94 -3.31 14.88
CA SER A 138 -8.00 -2.51 14.24
C SER A 138 -8.54 -3.15 12.95
N GLU A 139 -9.66 -2.64 12.46
CA GLU A 139 -10.19 -3.02 11.15
C GLU A 139 -9.26 -2.63 10.00
N LYS A 140 -8.62 -1.45 10.07
CA LYS A 140 -7.62 -1.04 9.08
C LYS A 140 -6.41 -1.99 9.09
N GLY A 141 -5.99 -2.48 10.27
CA GLY A 141 -4.94 -3.51 10.38
C GLY A 141 -5.37 -4.89 9.89
N PHE A 142 -6.65 -5.26 10.06
CA PHE A 142 -7.21 -6.45 9.42
C PHE A 142 -7.09 -6.36 7.89
N LYS A 143 -7.44 -5.22 7.29
CA LYS A 143 -7.25 -5.00 5.85
C LYS A 143 -5.79 -5.15 5.44
N ASP A 144 -4.83 -4.60 6.17
CA ASP A 144 -3.41 -4.75 5.79
C ASP A 144 -2.96 -6.20 5.79
N ARG A 145 -3.41 -7.01 6.76
CA ARG A 145 -3.10 -8.44 6.79
C ARG A 145 -3.70 -9.17 5.58
N VAL A 146 -4.91 -8.80 5.17
CA VAL A 146 -5.53 -9.31 3.92
C VAL A 146 -4.70 -8.87 2.71
N ASP A 147 -4.29 -7.61 2.65
CA ASP A 147 -3.48 -7.07 1.55
C ASP A 147 -2.10 -7.78 1.47
N ILE A 148 -1.43 -8.03 2.60
CA ILE A 148 -0.17 -8.79 2.70
C ILE A 148 -0.35 -10.21 2.16
N ILE A 149 -1.38 -10.94 2.62
CA ILE A 149 -1.67 -12.29 2.13
C ILE A 149 -2.01 -12.26 0.65
N SER A 150 -2.70 -11.21 0.18
CA SER A 150 -3.07 -11.07 -1.22
C SER A 150 -1.84 -10.92 -2.12
N LEU A 151 -0.89 -10.08 -1.74
CA LEU A 151 0.38 -9.94 -2.45
C LEU A 151 1.15 -11.27 -2.46
N LEU A 152 1.27 -11.93 -1.30
CA LEU A 152 2.02 -13.17 -1.17
C LEU A 152 1.40 -14.38 -1.89
N SER A 153 0.08 -14.38 -2.10
CA SER A 153 -0.64 -15.54 -2.64
C SER A 153 -1.01 -15.40 -4.11
N PHE A 154 -1.17 -14.17 -4.62
CA PHE A 154 -1.75 -13.93 -5.94
C PHE A 154 -0.89 -13.06 -6.86
N VAL A 155 0.28 -12.63 -6.39
CA VAL A 155 1.22 -11.84 -7.18
C VAL A 155 2.54 -12.58 -7.28
N ASP A 156 3.17 -12.53 -8.46
CA ASP A 156 4.49 -13.10 -8.69
C ASP A 156 5.58 -12.20 -8.07
N LEU A 157 5.79 -12.38 -6.77
CA LEU A 157 6.81 -11.65 -6.01
C LEU A 157 8.21 -12.15 -6.36
N LYS A 158 9.08 -11.21 -6.71
CA LYS A 158 10.50 -11.41 -6.91
C LYS A 158 11.22 -11.41 -5.57
N PHE A 159 11.38 -12.60 -5.00
CA PHE A 159 11.98 -12.76 -3.67
C PHE A 159 13.41 -12.22 -3.56
N ASP A 160 14.18 -12.24 -4.64
CA ASP A 160 15.52 -11.63 -4.69
C ASP A 160 15.46 -10.09 -4.53
N VAL A 161 14.44 -9.46 -5.10
CA VAL A 161 14.14 -8.03 -4.91
C VAL A 161 13.69 -7.79 -3.48
N LEU A 162 12.76 -8.60 -2.96
CA LEU A 162 12.29 -8.50 -1.58
C LEU A 162 13.46 -8.62 -0.58
N GLU A 163 14.37 -9.57 -0.78
CA GLU A 163 15.55 -9.76 0.05
C GLU A 163 16.47 -8.52 0.06
N LYS A 164 16.67 -7.88 -1.09
CA LYS A 164 17.44 -6.62 -1.17
C LYS A 164 16.74 -5.50 -0.41
N LEU A 165 15.41 -5.37 -0.55
CA LEU A 165 14.62 -4.34 0.15
C LEU A 165 14.61 -4.56 1.66
N VAL A 166 14.40 -5.79 2.13
CA VAL A 166 14.44 -6.14 3.56
C VAL A 166 15.81 -5.82 4.15
N LYS A 167 16.91 -6.21 3.49
CA LYS A 167 18.27 -5.86 3.93
C LYS A 167 18.50 -4.35 4.02
N LYS A 168 17.93 -3.58 3.08
CA LYS A 168 18.09 -2.12 3.05
C LYS A 168 17.26 -1.42 4.13
N TYR A 169 15.99 -1.78 4.28
CA TYR A 169 15.00 -1.01 5.04
C TYR A 169 14.55 -1.64 6.37
N ASP A 170 14.69 -2.95 6.55
CA ASP A 170 14.24 -3.67 7.76
C ASP A 170 15.42 -4.14 8.63
N ARG A 171 16.36 -3.23 8.93
CA ARG A 171 17.60 -3.56 9.65
C ARG A 171 17.36 -4.13 11.06
N ALA A 172 16.25 -3.74 11.71
CA ALA A 172 15.85 -4.23 13.02
C ALA A 172 15.00 -5.52 12.96
N ASN A 173 14.76 -6.04 11.74
CA ASN A 173 13.97 -7.24 11.49
C ASN A 173 12.53 -7.12 12.03
N GLU A 174 11.98 -5.91 12.09
CA GLU A 174 10.64 -5.65 12.62
C GLU A 174 9.55 -5.93 11.59
N ILE A 175 9.78 -5.53 10.34
CA ILE A 175 8.83 -5.74 9.24
C ILE A 175 8.71 -7.22 8.91
N THR A 176 9.84 -7.92 8.83
CA THR A 176 9.90 -9.36 8.60
C THR A 176 9.20 -10.14 9.71
N LYS A 177 9.41 -9.76 10.99
CA LYS A 177 8.64 -10.34 12.12
C LYS A 177 7.14 -10.15 11.95
N VAL A 178 6.70 -8.97 11.47
CA VAL A 178 5.29 -8.70 11.21
C VAL A 178 4.78 -9.57 10.07
N LEU A 179 5.51 -9.72 8.97
CA LEU A 179 5.14 -10.62 7.87
C LEU A 179 4.95 -12.07 8.36
N MET A 180 5.90 -12.59 9.14
CA MET A 180 5.79 -13.92 9.75
C MET A 180 4.55 -14.02 10.65
N ARG A 181 4.31 -12.99 11.47
CA ARG A 181 3.14 -12.92 12.35
C ARG A 181 1.84 -12.94 11.56
N VAL A 182 1.75 -12.18 10.46
CA VAL A 182 0.58 -12.20 9.57
C VAL A 182 0.31 -13.61 9.10
N LEU A 183 1.33 -14.30 8.57
CA LEU A 183 1.14 -15.63 8.02
C LEU A 183 0.75 -16.66 9.08
N ARG A 184 1.25 -16.52 10.31
CA ARG A 184 0.92 -17.39 11.44
C ARG A 184 -0.46 -17.12 12.02
N GLU A 185 -0.90 -15.87 12.14
CA GLU A 185 -2.05 -15.52 12.99
C GLU A 185 -3.37 -15.26 12.23
N SER A 186 -3.32 -15.03 10.91
CA SER A 186 -4.43 -14.40 10.15
C SER A 186 -5.45 -15.36 9.54
N ARG A 187 -6.04 -16.26 10.35
CA ARG A 187 -6.97 -17.30 9.85
C ARG A 187 -8.24 -16.73 9.22
N ARG A 188 -8.70 -15.57 9.69
CA ARG A 188 -9.92 -14.91 9.16
C ARG A 188 -9.65 -14.30 7.79
N GLU A 189 -8.46 -13.76 7.60
CA GLU A 189 -7.99 -13.10 6.39
C GLU A 189 -7.78 -14.12 5.27
N TYR A 190 -7.19 -15.29 5.56
CA TYR A 190 -7.15 -16.40 4.60
C TYR A 190 -8.55 -16.79 4.13
N ARG A 191 -9.49 -17.00 5.07
CA ARG A 191 -10.88 -17.36 4.72
C ARG A 191 -11.55 -16.31 3.84
N LEU A 192 -11.33 -15.02 4.11
CA LEU A 192 -11.86 -13.94 3.28
C LEU A 192 -11.34 -14.02 1.82
N LEU A 193 -10.11 -14.50 1.64
CA LEU A 193 -9.47 -14.65 0.32
C LEU A 193 -9.76 -16.01 -0.34
N GLY A 194 -10.61 -16.86 0.26
CA GLY A 194 -10.87 -18.22 -0.23
C GLY A 194 -9.69 -19.19 -0.05
N LEU A 195 -8.81 -18.90 0.91
CA LEU A 195 -7.63 -19.68 1.25
C LEU A 195 -7.80 -20.38 2.61
N SER A 196 -6.96 -21.38 2.90
CA SER A 196 -6.83 -21.97 4.24
C SER A 196 -5.44 -21.78 4.81
N TYR A 197 -5.34 -21.58 6.13
CA TYR A 197 -4.04 -21.46 6.78
C TYR A 197 -3.24 -22.77 6.65
N GLU A 198 -3.90 -23.90 6.83
CA GLU A 198 -3.30 -25.23 6.89
C GLU A 198 -2.55 -25.57 5.60
N ARG A 199 -3.11 -25.18 4.45
CA ARG A 199 -2.50 -25.41 3.14
C ARG A 199 -1.70 -24.21 2.66
N ASP A 200 -2.35 -23.05 2.55
CA ASP A 200 -1.80 -21.89 1.86
C ASP A 200 -0.87 -21.11 2.79
N GLY A 201 -1.33 -20.83 4.02
CA GLY A 201 -0.54 -20.10 5.00
C GLY A 201 0.71 -20.83 5.48
N SER A 202 0.61 -22.13 5.77
CA SER A 202 1.76 -22.94 6.21
C SER A 202 2.84 -23.03 5.13
N ARG A 203 2.44 -23.09 3.86
CA ARG A 203 3.36 -23.06 2.71
C ARG A 203 4.07 -21.72 2.58
N LEU A 204 3.32 -20.61 2.66
CA LEU A 204 3.89 -19.26 2.60
C LEU A 204 4.87 -19.01 3.75
N LEU A 205 4.49 -19.42 4.97
CA LEU A 205 5.32 -19.25 6.15
C LEU A 205 6.65 -20.00 6.00
N ARG A 206 6.62 -21.28 5.61
CA ARG A 206 7.84 -22.06 5.35
C ARG A 206 8.71 -21.46 4.23
N ALA A 207 8.10 -20.85 3.23
CA ALA A 207 8.84 -20.19 2.15
C ALA A 207 9.59 -18.96 2.65
N LEU A 208 8.96 -18.12 3.48
CA LEU A 208 9.60 -16.96 4.09
C LEU A 208 10.63 -17.38 5.15
N GLU A 209 10.34 -18.37 6.00
CA GLU A 209 11.27 -18.84 7.05
C GLU A 209 12.58 -19.37 6.46
N ARG A 210 12.54 -20.05 5.31
CA ARG A 210 13.76 -20.49 4.63
C ARG A 210 14.64 -19.36 4.09
N ARG A 211 14.07 -18.17 3.90
CA ARG A 211 14.77 -17.02 3.30
C ARG A 211 15.23 -16.00 4.34
N PHE A 212 14.45 -15.83 5.41
CA PHE A 212 14.62 -14.76 6.39
C PHE A 212 14.68 -15.25 7.84
N GLY A 213 14.53 -16.55 8.08
CA GLY A 213 14.59 -17.18 9.40
C GLY A 213 16.00 -17.52 9.86
#